data_AF-G8HI92-F1
#
_entry.id   AF-G8HI92-F1
#
_cell.length_a   1.000
_cell.length_b   1.000
_cell.length_c   1.000
_cell.angle_alpha   90.00
_cell.angle_beta   90.00
_cell.angle_gamma   90.00
#
_symmetry.space_group_name_H-M   'P 1'
#
loop_
_entity.id
_entity.type
_entity.pdbx_description
1 polymer ?
#
loop_
_entity_poly.entity_id
_entity_poly.type
_entity_poly.pdbx_seq_one_letter_code
_entity_poly.pdbx_strand_id
1 'polypeptide(L)'
;ACLPVTIDVGTNNEKLLDDEFYIGLRQKRAIGQEYAELLHEFMTAVKQNYGERILIQFEDFANHNAFDLLEKYGTTHLVFNDDIQGTASVVLAGLISAMKFLGGSLADQRFLFLGAGEAGTGIAELIALEISKQTNMPLEETRKKIWLVDSK
;
A
#
# COMPACT_ATOMS: atom_id res chain seq x y z
N ALA A 1 -10.42 -18.35 -10.64
CA ALA A 1 -9.07 -18.95 -10.49
C ALA A 1 -8.12 -17.84 -10.02
N CYS A 2 -7.05 -18.17 -9.30
CA CYS A 2 -6.08 -17.22 -8.76
C CYS A 2 -4.68 -17.56 -9.29
N LEU A 3 -3.81 -16.57 -9.46
CA LEU A 3 -2.44 -16.74 -9.96
C LEU A 3 -1.46 -16.00 -9.04
N PRO A 4 -0.72 -16.69 -8.14
CA PRO A 4 0.34 -16.07 -7.36
C PRO A 4 1.57 -15.82 -8.24
N VAL A 5 2.19 -14.65 -8.10
CA VAL A 5 3.37 -14.26 -8.87
C VAL A 5 4.40 -13.62 -7.95
N THR A 6 5.66 -14.03 -8.10
CA THR A 6 6.82 -13.35 -7.50
C THR A 6 7.65 -12.75 -8.62
N ILE A 7 7.98 -11.46 -8.51
CA ILE A 7 8.87 -10.76 -9.44
C ILE A 7 10.26 -10.75 -8.82
N ASP A 8 11.11 -11.68 -9.28
CA ASP A 8 12.48 -11.79 -8.79
C ASP A 8 13.43 -10.87 -9.57
N VAL A 9 13.86 -9.81 -8.91
CA VAL A 9 14.83 -8.82 -9.40
C VAL A 9 16.14 -8.88 -8.61
N GLY A 10 16.39 -9.98 -7.90
CA GLY A 10 17.48 -10.12 -6.94
C GLY A 10 17.10 -9.63 -5.53
N THR A 11 18.05 -9.77 -4.61
CA THR A 11 17.86 -9.47 -3.18
C THR A 11 19.07 -8.75 -2.58
N ASN A 12 18.81 -7.85 -1.64
CA ASN A 12 19.88 -7.19 -0.88
C ASN A 12 20.22 -7.93 0.42
N ASN A 13 19.51 -9.00 0.74
CA ASN A 13 19.74 -9.80 1.94
C ASN A 13 20.98 -10.70 1.75
N GLU A 14 22.09 -10.33 2.38
CA GLU A 14 23.37 -11.08 2.29
C GLU A 14 23.21 -12.54 2.71
N LYS A 15 22.41 -12.81 3.75
CA LYS A 15 22.21 -14.18 4.24
C LYS A 15 21.60 -15.08 3.16
N LEU A 16 20.68 -14.54 2.34
CA LEU A 16 20.07 -15.29 1.25
C LEU A 16 21.02 -15.45 0.06
N LEU A 17 21.86 -14.46 -0.21
CA LEU A 17 22.86 -14.57 -1.28
C LEU A 17 23.87 -15.67 -0.99
N ASP A 18 24.24 -15.82 0.29
CA ASP A 18 25.17 -16.85 0.78
C ASP A 18 24.52 -18.23 1.01
N ASP A 19 23.17 -18.31 1.06
CA ASP A 19 22.45 -19.55 1.35
C ASP A 19 22.39 -20.46 0.11
N GLU A 20 22.97 -21.65 0.18
CA GLU A 20 22.97 -22.64 -0.90
C GLU A 20 21.56 -23.05 -1.36
N PHE A 21 20.56 -22.93 -0.50
CA PHE A 21 19.17 -23.27 -0.78
C PHE A 21 18.33 -22.09 -1.30
N TYR A 22 18.90 -20.88 -1.42
CA TYR A 22 18.18 -19.75 -1.99
C TYR A 22 17.75 -20.01 -3.44
N ILE A 23 16.44 -19.88 -3.67
CA ILE A 23 15.77 -20.24 -4.94
C ILE A 23 15.76 -19.12 -5.98
N GLY A 24 16.13 -17.89 -5.59
CA GLY A 24 16.09 -16.72 -6.46
C GLY A 24 17.43 -16.39 -7.12
N LEU A 25 17.44 -15.27 -7.86
CA LEU A 25 18.62 -14.73 -8.50
C LEU A 25 19.66 -14.30 -7.46
N ARG A 26 20.86 -14.90 -7.54
CA ARG A 26 22.01 -14.59 -6.66
C ARG A 26 22.72 -13.30 -7.08
N GLN A 27 21.98 -12.20 -7.06
CA GLN A 27 22.46 -10.87 -7.35
C GLN A 27 21.76 -9.83 -6.47
N LYS A 28 22.38 -8.65 -6.34
CA LYS A 28 21.74 -7.50 -5.70
C LYS A 28 20.50 -7.07 -6.46
N ARG A 29 19.56 -6.47 -5.72
CA ARG A 29 18.29 -6.02 -6.28
C ARG A 29 18.54 -5.00 -7.40
N ALA A 30 17.98 -5.24 -8.59
CA ALA A 30 17.96 -4.26 -9.66
C ALA A 30 17.19 -3.00 -9.21
N ILE A 31 17.67 -1.82 -9.62
CA ILE A 31 17.10 -0.53 -9.23
C ILE A 31 16.90 0.38 -10.45
N GLY A 32 16.07 1.40 -10.30
CA GLY A 32 15.86 2.41 -11.34
C GLY A 32 15.21 1.83 -12.58
N GLN A 33 15.79 2.13 -13.75
CA GLN A 33 15.18 1.87 -15.04
C GLN A 33 14.93 0.38 -15.31
N GLU A 34 15.91 -0.49 -15.02
CA GLU A 34 15.80 -1.94 -15.26
C GLU A 34 14.61 -2.55 -14.48
N TYR A 35 14.46 -2.17 -13.21
CA TYR A 35 13.32 -2.58 -12.38
C TYR A 35 11.99 -2.06 -12.94
N ALA A 36 11.95 -0.78 -13.33
CA ALA A 36 10.75 -0.13 -13.83
C ALA A 36 10.29 -0.71 -15.18
N GLU A 37 11.22 -1.05 -16.07
CA GLU A 37 10.94 -1.67 -17.37
C GLU A 37 10.33 -3.06 -17.20
N LEU A 38 10.92 -3.90 -16.33
CA LEU A 38 10.38 -5.23 -16.05
C LEU A 38 8.95 -5.16 -15.48
N LEU A 39 8.71 -4.27 -14.51
CA LEU A 39 7.36 -4.10 -13.96
C LEU A 39 6.37 -3.59 -15.01
N HIS A 40 6.80 -2.70 -15.90
CA HIS A 40 5.93 -2.21 -16.97
C HIS A 40 5.60 -3.29 -17.99
N GLU A 41 6.60 -4.09 -18.37
CA GLU A 41 6.41 -5.26 -19.24
C GLU A 41 5.43 -6.24 -18.59
N PHE A 42 5.62 -6.57 -17.31
CA PHE A 42 4.74 -7.47 -16.58
C PHE A 42 3.29 -6.97 -16.57
N MET A 43 3.05 -5.72 -16.17
CA MET A 43 1.70 -5.15 -16.10
C MET A 43 1.03 -5.15 -17.48
N THR A 44 1.78 -4.78 -18.52
CA THR A 44 1.32 -4.79 -19.91
C THR A 44 0.96 -6.20 -20.36
N ALA A 45 1.81 -7.18 -20.09
CA ALA A 45 1.58 -8.58 -20.46
C ALA A 45 0.37 -9.17 -19.73
N VAL A 46 0.20 -8.90 -18.43
CA VAL A 46 -0.97 -9.35 -17.66
C VAL A 46 -2.25 -8.81 -18.28
N LYS A 47 -2.29 -7.50 -18.57
CA LYS A 47 -3.43 -6.84 -19.17
C LYS A 47 -3.74 -7.36 -20.58
N GLN A 48 -2.72 -7.59 -21.40
CA GLN A 48 -2.87 -8.15 -22.75
C GLN A 48 -3.42 -9.58 -22.74
N ASN A 49 -2.96 -10.42 -21.82
CA ASN A 49 -3.32 -11.85 -21.80
C ASN A 49 -4.63 -12.14 -21.05
N TYR A 50 -4.95 -11.35 -20.02
CA TYR A 50 -6.12 -11.60 -19.15
C TYR A 50 -7.22 -10.54 -19.26
N GLY A 51 -6.97 -9.45 -20.01
CA GLY A 51 -7.94 -8.40 -20.29
C GLY A 51 -8.07 -7.33 -19.20
N GLU A 52 -8.87 -6.30 -19.47
CA GLU A 52 -9.03 -5.09 -18.63
C GLU A 52 -9.56 -5.34 -17.22
N ARG A 53 -10.24 -6.48 -16.99
CA ARG A 53 -10.95 -6.77 -15.74
C ARG A 53 -10.14 -7.62 -14.76
N ILE A 54 -8.90 -7.98 -15.11
CA ILE A 54 -8.03 -8.73 -14.21
C ILE A 54 -7.66 -7.85 -13.03
N LEU A 55 -7.91 -8.35 -11.81
CA LEU A 55 -7.45 -7.69 -10.59
C LEU A 55 -5.98 -8.02 -10.38
N ILE A 56 -5.17 -7.00 -10.15
CA ILE A 56 -3.76 -7.13 -9.77
C ILE A 56 -3.62 -6.58 -8.35
N GLN A 57 -3.35 -7.47 -7.39
CA GLN A 57 -3.05 -7.10 -6.02
C GLN A 57 -1.53 -7.00 -5.84
N PHE A 58 -1.04 -5.82 -5.48
CA PHE A 58 0.33 -5.61 -5.02
C PHE A 58 0.44 -5.92 -3.53
N GLU A 59 1.52 -6.59 -3.15
CA GLU A 59 1.76 -7.08 -1.79
C GLU A 59 3.27 -6.99 -1.50
N ASP A 60 3.63 -6.64 -0.26
CA ASP A 60 5.00 -6.73 0.27
C ASP A 60 6.06 -5.96 -0.56
N PHE A 61 5.67 -4.85 -1.19
CA PHE A 61 6.61 -3.93 -1.81
C PHE A 61 7.27 -3.05 -0.73
N ALA A 62 8.42 -2.45 -1.05
CA ALA A 62 8.99 -1.44 -0.18
C ALA A 62 8.23 -0.11 -0.34
N ASN A 63 8.04 0.63 0.77
CA ASN A 63 7.26 1.88 0.85
C ASN A 63 7.20 2.71 -0.44
N HIS A 64 8.36 3.17 -0.91
CA HIS A 64 8.41 4.02 -2.11
C HIS A 64 7.84 3.35 -3.36
N ASN A 65 8.18 2.08 -3.58
CA ASN A 65 7.72 1.34 -4.76
C ASN A 65 6.21 1.04 -4.68
N ALA A 66 5.68 0.74 -3.49
CA ALA A 66 4.25 0.46 -3.33
C ALA A 66 3.40 1.67 -3.74
N PHE A 67 3.75 2.87 -3.27
CA PHE A 67 3.07 4.11 -3.64
C PHE A 67 3.21 4.42 -5.13
N ASP A 68 4.44 4.37 -5.67
CA ASP A 68 4.69 4.67 -7.08
C ASP A 68 3.91 3.74 -8.02
N LEU A 69 3.81 2.45 -7.68
CA LEU A 69 3.07 1.48 -8.49
C LEU A 69 1.56 1.71 -8.41
N LEU A 70 1.04 1.98 -7.22
CA LEU A 70 -0.38 2.26 -7.03
C LEU A 70 -0.80 3.53 -7.78
N GLU A 71 0.01 4.61 -7.71
CA GLU A 71 -0.22 5.85 -8.43
C GLU A 71 -0.14 5.65 -9.96
N LYS A 72 0.93 5.00 -10.43
CA LYS A 72 1.18 4.79 -11.86
C LYS A 72 0.12 3.93 -12.54
N TYR A 73 -0.31 2.85 -11.88
CA TYR A 73 -1.22 1.86 -12.49
C TYR A 73 -2.69 2.01 -12.07
N GLY A 74 -2.99 2.79 -11.02
CA GLY A 74 -4.35 2.99 -10.50
C GLY A 74 -5.36 3.54 -11.50
N THR A 75 -4.90 4.27 -12.51
CA THR A 75 -5.77 4.84 -13.56
C THR A 75 -5.86 3.98 -14.83
N THR A 76 -4.98 2.99 -14.98
CA THR A 76 -4.84 2.21 -16.22
C THR A 76 -5.15 0.73 -16.05
N HIS A 77 -5.13 0.22 -14.82
CA HIS A 77 -5.36 -1.18 -14.48
C HIS A 77 -6.31 -1.26 -13.28
N LEU A 78 -7.02 -2.39 -13.14
CA LEU A 78 -7.72 -2.72 -11.91
C LEU A 78 -6.68 -3.21 -10.88
N VAL A 79 -6.10 -2.28 -10.14
CA VAL A 79 -5.08 -2.55 -9.12
C VAL A 79 -5.57 -2.26 -7.72
N PHE A 80 -4.98 -2.97 -6.77
CA PHE A 80 -5.18 -2.81 -5.34
C PHE A 80 -3.85 -3.10 -4.64
N ASN A 81 -3.57 -2.42 -3.53
CA ASN A 81 -2.43 -2.75 -2.66
C ASN A 81 -2.97 -3.03 -1.25
N ASP A 82 -2.73 -4.23 -0.70
CA ASP A 82 -3.33 -4.65 0.57
C ASP A 82 -2.68 -3.95 1.77
N ASP A 83 -1.36 -3.78 1.74
CA ASP A 83 -0.58 -3.09 2.78
C ASP A 83 -1.03 -1.63 2.98
N ILE A 84 -1.41 -0.95 1.90
CA ILE A 84 -1.90 0.44 1.92
C ILE A 84 -3.43 0.48 2.12
N GLN A 85 -4.18 -0.10 1.19
CA GLN A 85 -5.64 0.10 1.09
C GLN A 85 -6.42 -0.91 1.93
N GLY A 86 -5.98 -2.18 1.96
CA GLY A 86 -6.62 -3.24 2.75
C GLY A 86 -6.48 -3.00 4.24
N THR A 87 -5.25 -2.75 4.69
CA THR A 87 -4.92 -2.40 6.07
C THR A 87 -5.64 -1.14 6.53
N ALA A 88 -5.71 -0.09 5.68
CA ALA A 88 -6.49 1.10 5.98
C ALA A 88 -7.98 0.79 6.20
N SER A 89 -8.56 -0.03 5.33
CA SER A 89 -9.98 -0.39 5.39
C SER A 89 -10.35 -1.11 6.68
N VAL A 90 -9.57 -2.14 7.07
CA VAL A 90 -9.86 -2.91 8.28
C VAL A 90 -9.69 -2.08 9.56
N VAL A 91 -8.69 -1.20 9.60
CA VAL A 91 -8.47 -0.32 10.77
C VAL A 91 -9.59 0.71 10.88
N LEU A 92 -10.01 1.34 9.78
CA LEU A 92 -11.14 2.26 9.79
C LEU A 92 -12.43 1.57 10.24
N ALA A 93 -12.69 0.34 9.77
CA ALA A 93 -13.84 -0.45 10.21
C ALA A 93 -13.81 -0.72 11.74
N GLY A 94 -12.62 -1.00 12.28
CA GLY A 94 -12.40 -1.12 13.73
C GLY A 94 -12.72 0.18 14.48
N LEU A 95 -12.24 1.32 13.99
CA LEU A 95 -12.50 2.63 14.60
C LEU A 95 -13.99 3.00 14.58
N ILE A 96 -14.68 2.81 13.45
CA ILE A 96 -16.12 3.04 13.34
C ILE A 96 -16.88 2.14 14.33
N SER A 97 -16.46 0.88 14.47
CA SER A 97 -17.07 -0.05 15.43
C SER A 97 -16.85 0.39 16.87
N ALA A 98 -15.66 0.89 17.21
CA ALA A 98 -15.37 1.44 18.53
C ALA A 98 -16.22 2.69 18.84
N MET A 99 -16.42 3.59 17.87
CA MET A 99 -17.26 4.79 18.04
C MET A 99 -18.72 4.44 18.32
N LYS A 100 -19.26 3.37 17.73
CA LYS A 100 -20.62 2.89 18.04
C LYS A 100 -20.78 2.47 19.50
N PHE A 101 -19.72 1.96 20.13
CA PHE A 101 -19.76 1.53 21.52
C PHE A 101 -19.51 2.68 22.50
N LEU A 102 -18.53 3.55 22.20
CA LEU A 102 -18.15 4.66 23.06
C LEU A 102 -19.09 5.86 22.96
N GLY A 103 -19.81 5.99 21.84
CA GLY A 103 -20.53 7.21 21.46
C GLY A 103 -19.58 8.29 20.93
N GLY A 104 -20.12 9.19 20.10
CA GLY A 104 -19.35 10.25 19.43
C GLY A 104 -18.98 9.92 17.98
N SER A 105 -18.17 10.78 17.37
CA SER A 105 -17.75 10.66 15.97
C SER A 105 -16.23 10.57 15.82
N LEU A 106 -15.77 10.09 14.67
CA LEU A 106 -14.34 10.12 14.30
C LEU A 106 -13.81 11.57 14.27
N ALA A 107 -14.67 12.53 13.92
CA ALA A 107 -14.30 13.94 13.87
C ALA A 107 -13.97 14.50 15.25
N ASP A 108 -14.43 13.90 16.34
CA ASP A 108 -14.14 14.36 17.70
C ASP A 108 -12.79 13.87 18.22
N GLN A 109 -12.17 12.92 17.52
CA GLN A 109 -10.95 12.24 17.95
C GLN A 109 -9.68 12.96 17.47
N ARG A 110 -8.57 12.67 18.16
CA ARG A 110 -7.21 12.99 17.71
C ARG A 110 -6.44 11.68 17.58
N PHE A 111 -5.77 11.51 16.45
CA PHE A 111 -5.09 10.27 16.11
C PHE A 111 -3.58 10.48 16.18
N LEU A 112 -2.88 9.52 16.79
CA LEU A 112 -1.42 9.46 16.83
C LEU A 112 -0.98 8.08 16.35
N PHE A 113 -0.15 8.06 15.31
CA PHE A 113 0.42 6.85 14.73
C PHE A 113 1.89 6.73 15.13
N LEU A 114 2.28 5.52 15.52
CA LEU A 114 3.68 5.13 15.62
C LEU A 114 4.05 4.35 14.35
N GLY A 115 4.86 4.98 13.49
CA GLY A 115 5.20 4.53 12.15
C GLY A 115 4.50 5.36 11.07
N ALA A 116 5.29 5.87 10.11
CA ALA A 116 4.83 6.65 8.96
C ALA A 116 5.19 5.97 7.61
N GLY A 117 5.10 4.64 7.57
CA GLY A 117 5.23 3.83 6.34
C GLY A 117 3.88 3.58 5.67
N GLU A 118 3.83 2.63 4.71
CA GLU A 118 2.64 2.30 3.90
C GLU A 118 1.34 2.25 4.70
N ALA A 119 1.29 1.34 5.67
CA ALA A 119 0.11 1.15 6.52
C ALA A 119 -0.26 2.43 7.29
N GLY A 120 0.71 3.08 7.94
CA GLY A 120 0.48 4.26 8.78
C GLY A 120 -0.13 5.42 7.99
N THR A 121 0.45 5.74 6.83
CA THR A 121 -0.06 6.81 5.96
C THR A 121 -1.37 6.43 5.27
N GLY A 122 -1.54 5.16 4.85
CA GLY A 122 -2.77 4.69 4.22
C GLY A 122 -3.96 4.75 5.17
N ILE A 123 -3.79 4.28 6.42
CA ILE A 123 -4.81 4.36 7.46
C ILE A 123 -5.14 5.83 7.77
N ALA A 124 -4.13 6.67 7.98
CA ALA A 124 -4.32 8.09 8.29
C ALA A 124 -5.13 8.81 7.21
N GLU A 125 -4.82 8.59 5.94
CA GLU A 125 -5.51 9.21 4.82
C GLU A 125 -6.97 8.73 4.71
N LEU A 126 -7.22 7.43 4.93
CA LEU A 126 -8.58 6.90 4.88
C LEU A 126 -9.45 7.40 6.05
N ILE A 127 -8.87 7.57 7.24
CA ILE A 127 -9.53 8.22 8.38
C ILE A 127 -9.87 9.68 8.04
N ALA A 128 -8.91 10.44 7.51
CA ALA A 128 -9.12 11.83 7.11
C ALA A 128 -10.26 11.94 6.07
N LEU A 129 -10.24 11.06 5.06
CA LEU A 129 -11.28 11.00 4.03
C LEU A 129 -12.67 10.69 4.60
N GLU A 130 -12.77 9.74 5.53
CA GLU A 130 -14.03 9.40 6.17
C GLU A 130 -14.57 10.57 7.02
N ILE A 131 -13.70 11.22 7.81
CA ILE A 131 -14.07 12.43 8.56
C ILE A 131 -14.56 13.51 7.59
N SER A 132 -13.82 13.75 6.51
CA SER A 132 -14.15 14.76 5.50
C SER A 132 -15.52 14.51 4.88
N LYS A 133 -15.84 13.26 4.53
CA LYS A 133 -17.16 12.87 4.00
C LYS A 133 -18.29 13.03 5.02
N GLN A 134 -18.05 12.69 6.29
CA GLN A 134 -19.07 12.81 7.33
C GLN A 134 -19.39 14.27 7.69
N THR A 135 -18.38 15.16 7.64
CA THR A 135 -18.52 16.54 8.11
C THR A 135 -18.57 17.58 6.99
N ASN A 136 -18.37 17.19 5.73
CA ASN A 136 -18.13 18.07 4.58
C ASN A 136 -16.95 19.04 4.78
N MET A 137 -16.01 18.72 5.68
CA MET A 137 -14.81 19.53 5.87
C MET A 137 -13.79 19.23 4.77
N PRO A 138 -13.00 20.22 4.33
CA PRO A 138 -11.87 19.98 3.41
C PRO A 138 -10.89 18.96 4.01
N LEU A 139 -10.35 18.09 3.15
CA LEU A 139 -9.45 17.01 3.57
C LEU A 139 -8.24 17.53 4.37
N GLU A 140 -7.67 18.66 3.96
CA GLU A 140 -6.57 19.33 4.68
C GLU A 140 -6.91 19.69 6.12
N GLU A 141 -8.15 20.09 6.40
CA GLU A 141 -8.58 20.40 7.78
C GLU A 141 -8.74 19.14 8.62
N THR A 142 -9.14 18.02 8.01
CA THR A 142 -9.28 16.74 8.71
C THR A 142 -7.92 16.13 9.06
N ARG A 143 -6.92 16.28 8.18
CA ARG A 143 -5.54 15.82 8.42
C ARG A 143 -4.90 16.48 9.64
N LYS A 144 -5.28 17.72 10.00
CA LYS A 144 -4.76 18.42 11.20
C LYS A 144 -5.05 17.69 12.52
N LYS A 145 -5.97 16.72 12.53
CA LYS A 145 -6.29 15.89 13.70
C LYS A 145 -5.43 14.62 13.80
N ILE A 146 -4.58 14.37 12.82
CA ILE A 146 -3.82 13.13 12.67
C ILE A 146 -2.33 13.46 12.70
N TRP A 147 -1.61 12.76 13.57
CA TRP A 147 -0.17 12.93 13.79
C TRP A 147 0.52 11.59 13.56
N LEU A 148 1.67 11.62 12.89
CA LEU A 148 2.50 10.44 12.66
C LEU A 148 3.88 10.72 13.24
N VAL A 149 4.44 9.71 13.91
CA VAL A 149 5.82 9.72 14.43
C VAL A 149 6.56 8.57 13.78
N ASP A 150 7.70 8.84 13.15
CA ASP A 150 8.56 7.80 12.57
C ASP A 150 9.80 7.55 13.43
N SER A 151 10.84 6.94 12.86
CA SER A 151 12.12 6.70 13.53
C SER A 151 12.88 7.97 13.97
N LYS A 152 12.48 9.14 13.50
CA LYS A 152 13.08 10.45 13.78
C LYS A 152 12.05 11.39 14.41
#